data_AF-A0A3T1D6J7-F1
#
_entry.id   AF-A0A3T1D6J7-F1
#
_cell.length_a   1.000
_cell.length_b   1.000
_cell.length_c   1.000
_cell.angle_alpha   90.00
_cell.angle_beta   90.00
_cell.angle_gamma   90.00
#
_symmetry.space_group_name_H-M   'P 1'
#
loop_
_entity.id
_entity.type
_entity.pdbx_description
1 polymer ?
#
loop_
_entity_poly.entity_id
_entity_poly.type
_entity_poly.pdbx_seq_one_letter_code
_entity_poly.pdbx_strand_id
1 'polypeptide(L)'
;MSRRFVIEAVMIAIYGQLLLPKRPVEYRIPYTSVMELYDMKDSPDPVMPESEDDAYVKGKIGEMISYFEDPFNKKKIERALMAPWRESPPLPINDRVTFVIVNASENMQYGELFDPIETEVILMSLRLECPILTDQIEFQDKAVQNAIPVQLFDIDDFEFAVEEDTESTGEQTE
;
A
#
# COMPACT_ATOMS: atom_id res chain seq x y z
N MET A 1 -10.64 11.02 12.36
CA MET A 1 -9.39 10.99 11.57
C MET A 1 -9.49 9.84 10.59
N SER A 2 -8.79 9.89 9.45
CA SER A 2 -8.68 8.74 8.54
C SER A 2 -7.64 7.76 9.06
N ARG A 3 -7.95 6.45 9.04
CA ARG A 3 -6.96 5.41 9.37
C ARG A 3 -5.92 5.37 8.25
N ARG A 4 -4.64 5.19 8.60
CA ARG A 4 -3.54 5.16 7.64
C ARG A 4 -2.92 3.77 7.58
N PHE A 5 -2.64 3.29 6.38
CA PHE A 5 -1.92 2.02 6.16
C PHE A 5 -0.80 2.21 5.16
N VAL A 6 0.32 1.53 5.37
CA VAL A 6 1.30 1.28 4.31
C VAL A 6 0.87 0.04 3.55
N ILE A 7 0.87 0.10 2.22
CA ILE A 7 0.41 -0.99 1.36
C ILE A 7 1.09 -0.91 -0.01
N GLU A 8 1.29 -2.05 -0.64
CA GLU A 8 1.72 -2.14 -2.04
C GLU A 8 0.57 -1.83 -2.98
N ALA A 9 0.86 -1.19 -4.11
CA ALA A 9 -0.20 -0.77 -5.03
C ALA A 9 -1.00 -1.97 -5.58
N VAL A 10 -0.35 -3.12 -5.84
CA VAL A 10 -1.00 -4.31 -6.41
C VAL A 10 -2.11 -4.87 -5.50
N MET A 11 -1.96 -4.76 -4.18
CA MET A 11 -2.97 -5.23 -3.21
C MET A 11 -4.32 -4.55 -3.42
N ILE A 12 -4.31 -3.28 -3.80
CA ILE A 12 -5.55 -2.52 -4.05
C ILE A 12 -6.25 -2.99 -5.34
N ALA A 13 -5.48 -3.44 -6.33
CA ALA A 13 -6.04 -3.99 -7.57
C ALA A 13 -6.64 -5.39 -7.36
N ILE A 14 -6.03 -6.21 -6.50
CA ILE A 14 -6.52 -7.54 -6.15
C ILE A 14 -7.76 -7.44 -5.26
N TYR A 15 -7.70 -6.60 -4.22
CA TYR A 15 -8.72 -6.55 -3.18
C TYR A 15 -9.63 -5.33 -3.32
N GLY A 16 -10.65 -5.44 -4.19
CA GLY A 16 -11.62 -4.37 -4.40
C GLY A 16 -12.35 -3.89 -3.12
N GLN A 17 -12.43 -4.72 -2.07
CA GLN A 17 -12.96 -4.35 -0.76
C GLN A 17 -12.20 -3.17 -0.11
N LEU A 18 -10.89 -3.03 -0.40
CA LEU A 18 -10.06 -1.94 0.11
C LEU A 18 -10.51 -0.57 -0.41
N LEU A 19 -11.31 -0.53 -1.48
CA LEU A 19 -11.90 0.69 -2.03
C LEU A 19 -13.25 1.05 -1.40
N LEU A 20 -13.83 0.18 -0.57
CA LEU A 20 -15.16 0.35 0.03
C LEU A 20 -15.14 0.29 1.57
N PRO A 21 -14.19 0.93 2.27
CA PRO A 21 -14.12 0.83 3.72
C PRO A 21 -15.34 1.47 4.39
N LYS A 22 -15.68 1.00 5.60
CA LYS A 22 -16.73 1.61 6.43
C LYS A 22 -16.36 3.00 6.94
N ARG A 23 -15.06 3.29 7.05
CA ARG A 23 -14.52 4.56 7.55
C ARG A 23 -13.48 5.13 6.58
N PRO A 24 -13.16 6.43 6.63
CA PRO A 24 -12.12 6.99 5.77
C PRO A 24 -10.75 6.34 6.02
N VAL A 25 -10.12 5.90 4.95
CA VAL A 25 -8.79 5.28 4.91
C VAL A 25 -7.88 6.05 3.97
N GLU A 26 -6.62 6.17 4.36
CA GLU A 26 -5.54 6.71 3.56
C GLU A 26 -4.43 5.67 3.38
N TYR A 27 -4.13 5.34 2.14
CA TYR A 27 -3.08 4.38 1.79
C TYR A 27 -1.79 5.12 1.43
N ARG A 28 -0.72 4.80 2.15
CA ARG A 28 0.65 5.25 1.91
C ARG A 28 1.33 4.21 1.03
N ILE A 29 1.57 4.55 -0.22
CA ILE A 29 1.99 3.60 -1.25
C ILE A 29 3.42 3.92 -1.69
N PRO A 30 4.37 2.97 -1.63
CA PRO A 30 5.70 3.18 -2.19
C PRO A 30 5.62 3.43 -3.69
N TYR A 31 6.33 4.43 -4.20
CA TYR A 31 6.34 4.74 -5.63
C TYR A 31 6.82 3.56 -6.49
N THR A 32 7.77 2.76 -6.00
CA THR A 32 8.27 1.58 -6.72
C THR A 32 7.18 0.52 -6.91
N SER A 33 6.31 0.30 -5.91
CA SER A 33 5.15 -0.59 -6.06
C SER A 33 4.13 -0.07 -7.10
N VAL A 34 4.06 1.25 -7.32
CA VAL A 34 3.27 1.82 -8.43
C VAL A 34 3.92 1.49 -9.78
N MET A 35 5.25 1.50 -9.85
CA MET A 35 5.98 1.12 -11.07
C MET A 35 5.81 -0.36 -11.39
N GLU A 36 5.79 -1.22 -10.39
CA GLU A 36 5.58 -2.66 -10.54
C GLU A 36 4.26 -3.01 -11.25
N LEU A 37 3.21 -2.20 -11.04
CA LEU A 37 1.96 -2.36 -11.78
C LEU A 37 2.13 -2.33 -13.29
N TYR A 38 3.03 -1.47 -13.80
CA TYR A 38 3.29 -1.35 -15.22
C TYR A 38 3.98 -2.62 -15.74
N ASP A 39 4.93 -3.15 -14.96
CA ASP A 39 5.62 -4.40 -15.28
C ASP A 39 4.63 -5.58 -15.27
N MET A 40 3.75 -5.67 -14.25
CA MET A 40 2.73 -6.71 -14.13
C MET A 40 1.70 -6.69 -15.26
N LYS A 41 1.29 -5.51 -15.72
CA LYS A 41 0.30 -5.35 -16.79
C LYS A 41 0.79 -5.96 -18.11
N ASP A 42 2.06 -5.75 -18.43
CA ASP A 42 2.66 -6.18 -19.68
C ASP A 42 3.35 -7.57 -19.56
N SER A 43 3.50 -8.09 -18.34
CA SER A 43 4.13 -9.38 -18.09
C SER A 43 3.26 -10.56 -18.57
N PRO A 44 3.87 -11.57 -19.23
CA PRO A 44 3.20 -12.84 -19.51
C PRO A 44 3.00 -13.68 -18.24
N ASP A 45 3.71 -13.37 -17.15
CA ASP A 45 3.56 -14.09 -15.89
C ASP A 45 2.20 -13.79 -15.25
N PRO A 46 1.53 -14.81 -14.70
CA PRO A 46 0.25 -14.62 -14.03
C PRO A 46 0.45 -13.91 -12.68
N VAL A 47 -0.41 -12.93 -12.40
CA VAL A 47 -0.59 -12.30 -11.08
C VAL A 47 -1.47 -13.20 -10.20
N MET A 48 -2.47 -13.85 -10.79
CA MET A 48 -3.35 -14.81 -10.10
C MET A 48 -3.22 -16.22 -10.71
N PRO A 49 -3.36 -17.30 -9.92
CA PRO A 49 -3.19 -18.66 -10.40
C PRO A 49 -4.26 -19.06 -11.44
N GLU A 50 -5.50 -18.59 -11.26
CA GLU A 50 -6.61 -18.85 -12.17
C GLU A 50 -6.65 -17.81 -13.29
N SER A 51 -6.75 -18.26 -14.54
CA SER A 51 -6.62 -17.37 -15.71
C SER A 51 -7.72 -16.30 -15.82
N GLU A 52 -8.93 -16.61 -15.34
CA GLU A 52 -10.04 -15.64 -15.34
C GLU A 52 -9.79 -14.53 -14.31
N ASP A 53 -9.32 -14.90 -13.12
CA ASP A 53 -8.96 -13.96 -12.06
C ASP A 53 -7.74 -13.14 -12.45
N ASP A 54 -6.74 -13.74 -13.12
CA ASP A 54 -5.57 -13.02 -13.63
C ASP A 54 -5.97 -11.93 -14.63
N ALA A 55 -6.80 -12.28 -15.62
CA ALA A 55 -7.28 -11.33 -16.61
C ALA A 55 -8.11 -10.21 -15.95
N TYR A 56 -8.92 -10.54 -14.95
CA TYR A 56 -9.67 -9.57 -14.17
C TYR A 56 -8.75 -8.59 -13.40
N VAL A 57 -7.78 -9.13 -12.64
CA VAL A 57 -6.83 -8.33 -11.86
C VAL A 57 -5.95 -7.47 -12.77
N LYS A 58 -5.44 -8.00 -13.89
CA LYS A 58 -4.70 -7.21 -14.89
C LYS A 58 -5.55 -6.09 -15.49
N GLY A 59 -6.86 -6.31 -15.65
CA GLY A 59 -7.83 -5.26 -15.98
C GLY A 59 -7.86 -4.15 -14.92
N LYS A 60 -7.93 -4.52 -13.63
CA LYS A 60 -7.90 -3.57 -12.50
C LYS A 60 -6.59 -2.82 -12.37
N ILE A 61 -5.46 -3.48 -12.59
CA ILE A 61 -4.15 -2.85 -12.71
C ILE A 61 -4.18 -1.79 -13.82
N GLY A 62 -4.77 -2.11 -14.98
CA GLY A 62 -4.93 -1.16 -16.08
C GLY A 62 -5.78 0.07 -15.72
N GLU A 63 -6.89 -0.11 -14.99
CA GLU A 63 -7.71 0.98 -14.46
C GLU A 63 -6.90 1.88 -13.51
N MET A 64 -6.12 1.27 -12.61
CA MET A 64 -5.31 1.99 -11.63
C MET A 64 -4.16 2.77 -12.26
N ILE A 65 -3.47 2.18 -13.25
CA ILE A 65 -2.49 2.88 -14.07
C ILE A 65 -3.13 4.09 -14.76
N SER A 66 -4.29 3.90 -15.40
CA SER A 66 -4.99 5.00 -16.07
C SER A 66 -5.32 6.16 -15.12
N TYR A 67 -5.67 5.84 -13.86
CA TYR A 67 -5.89 6.83 -12.82
C TYR A 67 -4.60 7.61 -12.46
N PHE A 68 -3.48 6.91 -12.32
CA PHE A 68 -2.18 7.55 -12.03
C PHE A 68 -1.64 8.37 -13.20
N GLU A 69 -1.96 7.99 -14.44
CA GLU A 69 -1.56 8.69 -15.67
C GLU A 69 -2.40 9.92 -15.98
N ASP A 70 -3.55 10.11 -15.33
CA ASP A 70 -4.31 11.35 -15.44
C ASP A 70 -3.38 12.56 -15.20
N PRO A 71 -3.37 13.58 -16.07
CA PRO A 71 -2.39 14.66 -16.01
C PRO A 71 -2.27 15.35 -14.64
N PHE A 72 -3.37 15.44 -13.89
CA PHE A 72 -3.35 16.07 -12.57
C PHE A 72 -2.74 15.13 -11.52
N ASN A 73 -3.10 13.85 -11.54
CA ASN A 73 -2.57 12.84 -10.63
C ASN A 73 -1.09 12.59 -10.90
N LYS A 74 -0.71 12.41 -12.17
CA LYS A 74 0.69 12.25 -12.59
C LYS A 74 1.56 13.39 -12.07
N LYS A 75 1.12 14.63 -12.24
CA LYS A 75 1.85 15.81 -11.74
C LYS A 75 1.98 15.83 -10.22
N LYS A 76 1.01 15.29 -9.47
CA LYS A 76 1.13 15.13 -8.01
C LYS A 76 2.17 14.08 -7.64
N ILE A 77 2.19 12.96 -8.34
CA ILE A 77 3.16 11.86 -8.13
C ILE A 77 4.57 12.34 -8.46
N GLU A 78 4.78 13.03 -9.59
CA GLU A 78 6.08 13.61 -9.97
C GLU A 78 6.65 14.54 -8.89
N ARG A 79 5.79 15.21 -8.10
CA ARG A 79 6.24 16.04 -6.97
C ARG A 79 6.82 15.20 -5.82
N ALA A 80 6.34 13.98 -5.60
CA ALA A 80 6.93 13.05 -4.64
C ALA A 80 8.35 12.66 -5.04
N LEU A 81 8.63 12.56 -6.35
CA LEU A 81 9.94 12.13 -6.87
C LEU A 81 11.06 13.16 -6.72
N MET A 82 10.74 14.40 -6.34
CA MET A 82 11.71 15.48 -6.25
C MET A 82 12.74 15.30 -5.13
N ALA A 83 12.45 14.48 -4.12
CA ALA A 83 13.38 14.15 -3.03
C ALA A 83 13.02 12.80 -2.40
N PRO A 84 13.98 12.08 -1.80
CA PRO A 84 13.68 10.90 -0.99
C PRO A 84 12.72 11.22 0.14
N TRP A 85 11.87 10.26 0.50
CA TRP A 85 10.85 10.34 1.55
C TRP A 85 9.77 11.40 1.34
N ARG A 86 9.73 12.02 0.17
CA ARG A 86 8.73 13.02 -0.14
C ARG A 86 7.42 12.35 -0.55
N GLU A 87 6.34 12.94 -0.06
CA GLU A 87 4.98 12.48 -0.29
C GLU A 87 4.31 13.31 -1.39
N SER A 88 3.47 12.67 -2.19
CA SER A 88 2.61 13.37 -3.13
C SER A 88 1.53 14.16 -2.37
N PRO A 89 0.97 15.23 -2.97
CA PRO A 89 -0.33 15.70 -2.56
C PRO A 89 -1.36 14.55 -2.59
N PRO A 90 -2.40 14.55 -1.72
CA PRO A 90 -3.42 13.51 -1.69
C PRO A 90 -4.07 13.27 -3.05
N LEU A 91 -4.31 12.00 -3.36
CA LEU A 91 -5.01 11.51 -4.54
C LEU A 91 -6.34 10.86 -4.09
N PRO A 92 -7.46 11.61 -4.07
CA PRO A 92 -8.75 11.04 -3.70
C PRO A 92 -9.23 10.05 -4.74
N ILE A 93 -9.61 8.86 -4.30
CA ILE A 93 -10.21 7.81 -5.13
C ILE A 93 -11.73 7.88 -5.03
N ASN A 94 -12.24 8.05 -3.82
CA ASN A 94 -13.64 8.29 -3.51
C ASN A 94 -13.74 9.04 -2.16
N ASP A 95 -14.96 9.21 -1.65
CA ASP A 95 -15.21 9.95 -0.40
C ASP A 95 -14.55 9.33 0.85
N ARG A 96 -14.13 8.07 0.78
CA ARG A 96 -13.54 7.33 1.90
C ARG A 96 -12.12 6.85 1.65
N VAL A 97 -11.60 6.94 0.44
CA VAL A 97 -10.29 6.39 0.10
C VAL A 97 -9.43 7.45 -0.54
N THR A 98 -8.24 7.64 0.05
CA THR A 98 -7.21 8.55 -0.44
C THR A 98 -5.90 7.81 -0.60
N PHE A 99 -5.20 8.02 -1.70
CA PHE A 99 -3.82 7.54 -1.86
C PHE A 99 -2.84 8.68 -1.61
N VAL A 100 -1.69 8.34 -1.04
CA VAL A 100 -0.52 9.19 -0.99
C VAL A 100 0.69 8.35 -1.42
N ILE A 101 1.32 8.78 -2.51
CA ILE A 101 2.50 8.10 -3.05
C ILE A 101 3.74 8.65 -2.36
N VAL A 102 4.61 7.76 -1.90
CA VAL A 102 5.82 8.10 -1.16
C VAL A 102 7.04 7.65 -1.95
N ASN A 103 7.99 8.57 -2.15
CA ASN A 103 9.27 8.25 -2.76
C ASN A 103 10.21 7.62 -1.73
N ALA A 104 9.95 6.37 -1.37
CA ALA A 104 10.66 5.65 -0.30
C ALA A 104 11.94 4.94 -0.76
N SER A 105 12.41 5.15 -1.99
CA SER A 105 13.50 4.40 -2.63
C SER A 105 14.78 4.36 -1.75
N GLU A 106 14.92 3.30 -0.97
CA GLU A 106 15.93 3.07 0.06
C GLU A 106 15.99 1.58 0.39
N ASN A 107 17.17 0.95 0.29
CA ASN A 107 17.34 -0.49 0.53
C ASN A 107 18.30 -0.84 1.68
N MET A 108 18.81 0.17 2.42
CA MET A 108 20.02 -0.02 3.24
C MET A 108 19.82 -0.76 4.57
N GLN A 109 18.61 -0.83 5.13
CA GLN A 109 18.41 -1.40 6.47
C GLN A 109 17.95 -2.87 6.46
N TYR A 110 17.14 -3.27 5.48
CA TYR A 110 16.48 -4.58 5.46
C TYR A 110 16.69 -5.37 4.17
N GLY A 111 17.39 -4.80 3.18
CA GLY A 111 17.55 -5.37 1.84
C GLY A 111 18.38 -6.65 1.75
N GLU A 112 18.97 -7.14 2.85
CA GLU A 112 19.58 -8.49 2.89
C GLU A 112 18.55 -9.60 3.18
N LEU A 113 17.44 -9.26 3.85
CA LEU A 113 16.42 -10.20 4.31
C LEU A 113 15.13 -10.10 3.49
N PHE A 114 14.86 -8.91 2.96
CA PHE A 114 13.63 -8.56 2.28
C PHE A 114 13.96 -8.10 0.86
N ASP A 115 13.04 -8.31 -0.06
CA ASP A 115 13.16 -7.72 -1.39
C ASP A 115 13.05 -6.18 -1.32
N PRO A 116 13.34 -5.45 -2.42
CA PRO A 116 13.28 -4.00 -2.43
C PRO A 116 11.93 -3.41 -2.02
N ILE A 117 10.81 -4.00 -2.45
CA ILE A 117 9.47 -3.47 -2.15
C ILE A 117 9.09 -3.76 -0.70
N GLU A 118 9.31 -4.99 -0.24
CA GLU A 118 9.14 -5.38 1.18
C GLU A 118 9.97 -4.43 2.09
N THR A 119 11.21 -4.12 1.69
CA THR A 119 12.10 -3.19 2.40
C THR A 119 11.52 -1.78 2.46
N GLU A 120 11.03 -1.25 1.34
CA GLU A 120 10.41 0.08 1.28
C GLU A 120 9.14 0.14 2.15
N VAL A 121 8.30 -0.89 2.12
CA VAL A 121 7.09 -1.00 2.94
C VAL A 121 7.43 -0.98 4.43
N ILE A 122 8.43 -1.77 4.87
CA ILE A 122 8.90 -1.75 6.26
C ILE A 122 9.40 -0.35 6.64
N LEU A 123 10.29 0.23 5.84
CA LEU A 123 10.88 1.53 6.16
C LEU A 123 9.83 2.65 6.18
N MET A 124 8.85 2.60 5.28
CA MET A 124 7.71 3.51 5.29
C MET A 124 6.88 3.36 6.56
N SER A 125 6.58 2.12 6.97
CA SER A 125 5.80 1.85 8.19
C SER A 125 6.48 2.43 9.42
N LEU A 126 7.78 2.17 9.58
CA LEU A 126 8.59 2.67 10.69
C LEU A 126 8.68 4.20 10.69
N ARG A 127 8.86 4.80 9.52
CA ARG A 127 9.01 6.26 9.40
C ARG A 127 7.70 7.01 9.62
N LEU A 128 6.59 6.48 9.09
CA LEU A 128 5.29 7.14 9.11
C LEU A 128 4.44 6.74 10.32
N GLU A 129 4.92 5.79 11.14
CA GLU A 129 4.21 5.22 12.27
C GLU A 129 2.82 4.71 11.85
N CYS A 130 2.79 3.99 10.74
CA CYS A 130 1.56 3.46 10.13
C CYS A 130 1.68 1.93 10.01
N PRO A 131 0.63 1.17 10.37
CA PRO A 131 0.63 -0.27 10.17
C PRO A 131 0.72 -0.64 8.69
N ILE A 132 1.25 -1.82 8.42
CA ILE A 132 1.30 -2.43 7.10
C ILE A 132 0.06 -3.30 6.91
N LEU A 133 -0.58 -3.19 5.74
CA LEU A 133 -1.69 -4.03 5.33
C LEU A 133 -1.25 -4.88 4.13
N THR A 134 -1.28 -6.21 4.27
CA THR A 134 -0.75 -7.15 3.26
C THR A 134 -1.37 -8.55 3.45
N ASP A 135 -1.47 -9.34 2.38
CA ASP A 135 -1.83 -10.77 2.41
C ASP A 135 -0.60 -11.68 2.24
N GLN A 136 0.60 -11.12 2.10
CA GLN A 136 1.80 -11.86 1.75
C GLN A 136 2.33 -12.64 2.95
N ILE A 137 1.92 -13.90 3.09
CA ILE A 137 2.27 -14.76 4.24
C ILE A 137 3.80 -14.86 4.42
N GLU A 138 4.56 -15.03 3.34
CA GLU A 138 6.03 -15.13 3.43
C GLU A 138 6.65 -13.85 3.99
N PHE A 139 6.15 -12.69 3.57
CA PHE A 139 6.61 -11.40 4.09
C PHE A 139 6.26 -11.23 5.57
N GLN A 140 5.02 -11.55 5.96
CA GLN A 140 4.59 -11.52 7.36
C GLN A 140 5.46 -12.43 8.23
N ASP A 141 5.70 -13.66 7.79
CA ASP A 141 6.54 -14.64 8.49
C ASP A 141 7.99 -14.14 8.64
N LYS A 142 8.61 -13.64 7.57
CA LYS A 142 9.96 -13.05 7.63
C LYS A 142 10.03 -11.90 8.63
N ALA A 143 9.03 -11.00 8.62
CA ALA A 143 8.98 -9.86 9.53
C ALA A 143 8.89 -10.30 11.00
N VAL A 144 8.05 -11.28 11.30
CA VAL A 144 7.92 -11.85 12.65
C VAL A 144 9.20 -12.56 13.08
N GLN A 145 9.76 -13.43 12.23
CA GLN A 145 10.95 -14.23 12.55
C GLN A 145 12.17 -13.36 12.83
N ASN A 146 12.31 -12.23 12.12
CA ASN A 146 13.41 -11.30 12.30
C ASN A 146 13.10 -10.18 13.30
N ALA A 147 11.97 -10.26 14.03
CA ALA A 147 11.54 -9.29 15.03
C ALA A 147 11.54 -7.84 14.51
N ILE A 148 11.05 -7.65 13.29
CA ILE A 148 10.93 -6.33 12.68
C ILE A 148 9.85 -5.55 13.44
N PRO A 149 10.13 -4.32 13.93
CA PRO A 149 9.24 -3.61 14.84
C PRO A 149 8.12 -2.86 14.10
N VAL A 150 7.32 -3.58 13.31
CA VAL A 150 6.18 -3.05 12.54
C VAL A 150 4.88 -3.72 13.00
N GLN A 151 3.76 -3.00 12.88
CA GLN A 151 2.43 -3.59 13.04
C GLN A 151 1.95 -4.10 11.68
N LEU A 152 1.59 -5.38 11.61
CA LEU A 152 1.05 -6.03 10.41
C LEU A 152 -0.44 -6.32 10.63
N PHE A 153 -1.24 -6.03 9.62
CA PHE A 153 -2.59 -6.53 9.48
C PHE A 153 -2.70 -7.36 8.22
N ASP A 154 -3.33 -8.53 8.36
CA ASP A 154 -3.78 -9.28 7.22
C ASP A 154 -4.93 -8.55 6.52
N ILE A 155 -5.03 -8.67 5.20
CA ILE A 155 -6.13 -8.07 4.44
C ILE A 155 -7.48 -8.66 4.87
N ASP A 156 -7.53 -9.91 5.31
CA ASP A 156 -8.74 -10.52 5.85
C ASP A 156 -9.22 -9.82 7.14
N ASP A 157 -8.31 -9.20 7.89
CA ASP A 157 -8.59 -8.44 9.12
C ASP A 157 -8.79 -6.93 8.87
N PHE A 158 -8.86 -6.49 7.61
CA PHE A 158 -8.91 -5.07 7.24
C PHE A 158 -10.02 -4.29 7.96
N GLU A 159 -11.23 -4.86 8.06
CA GLU A 159 -12.36 -4.18 8.71
C GLU A 159 -12.10 -3.93 10.20
N PHE A 160 -11.47 -4.88 10.89
CA PHE A 160 -11.08 -4.71 12.29
C PHE A 160 -9.94 -3.68 12.42
N ALA A 161 -8.94 -3.74 11.55
CA ALA A 161 -7.80 -2.82 11.53
C ALA A 161 -8.20 -1.35 11.32
N VAL A 162 -9.28 -1.13 10.57
CA VAL A 162 -9.89 0.20 10.35
C VAL A 162 -10.62 0.72 11.61
N GLU A 163 -11.07 -0.18 12.49
CA GLU A 163 -11.79 0.16 13.72
C GLU A 163 -10.84 0.38 14.92
N GLU A 164 -9.76 -0.41 15.05
CA GLU A 164 -8.85 -0.43 16.20
C GLU A 164 -8.26 0.95 16.60
N ASP A 165 -7.93 1.80 15.61
CA ASP A 165 -7.35 3.15 15.85
C ASP A 165 -8.25 4.08 16.66
N THR A 166 -9.55 3.80 16.66
CA THR A 166 -10.53 4.63 17.39
C THR A 166 -10.70 4.23 18.84
N GLU A 167 -10.42 2.97 19.19
CA GLU A 167 -10.61 2.48 20.56
C GLU A 167 -9.43 2.88 21.46
N SER A 168 -8.20 2.85 20.93
CA SER A 168 -6.99 3.26 21.66
C SER A 168 -6.97 4.75 22.06
N THR A 169 -7.75 5.59 21.37
CA THR A 169 -7.87 7.02 21.70
C THR A 169 -9.06 7.31 22.63
N GLY A 170 -9.94 6.32 22.89
CA GLY A 170 -11.17 6.48 23.67
C GLY A 170 -11.03 6.23 25.18
N GLU A 171 -9.96 5.59 25.65
CA GLU A 171 -9.81 5.16 27.05
C GLU A 171 -9.09 6.17 27.97
N GLN A 172 -8.81 7.40 27.52
CA GLN A 172 -8.25 8.47 28.37
C GLN A 172 -9.25 9.57 28.68
N THR A 173 -10.42 9.22 29.21
CA THR A 173 -11.22 10.16 30.02
C THR A 173 -12.17 9.40 30.94
N GLU A 174 -11.69 8.99 32.11
CA GLU A 174 -12.46 8.96 33.38
C GLU A 174 -11.54 9.28 34.57
#